data_AF-A0A5S4URB0-F1
#
_entry.id   AF-A0A5S4URB0-F1
#
_cell.length_a   1.000
_cell.length_b   1.000
_cell.length_c   1.000
_cell.angle_alpha   90.00
_cell.angle_beta   90.00
_cell.angle_gamma   90.00
#
_symmetry.space_group_name_H-M   'P 1'
#
loop_
_entity.id
_entity.type
_entity.pdbx_description
1 polymer ?
#
loop_
_entity_poly.entity_id
_entity_poly.type
_entity_poly.pdbx_seq_one_letter_code
_entity_poly.pdbx_strand_id
1 'polypeptide(L)'
;MSHYLVPFSVLEQTIQGGQCADTPQVLTYYLTRTEEYAERLCIVDAMSLHQRVFNVLLDTVCDTRLAPHWRQTCLDKVYLPLLHIKQLILTYQDARNYFKMEHRLRMLSHYFMASVE
;
A
#
# COMPACT_ATOMS: atom_id res chain seq x y z
N MET A 1 -22.32 -3.06 7.06
CA MET A 1 -21.82 -2.51 5.79
C MET A 1 -21.17 -1.17 6.11
N SER A 2 -19.84 -1.15 6.23
CA SER A 2 -19.10 -0.01 6.79
C SER A 2 -19.03 1.17 5.82
N HIS A 3 -19.72 2.26 6.17
CA HIS A 3 -19.82 3.52 5.41
C HIS A 3 -18.54 4.40 5.46
N TYR A 4 -17.34 3.81 5.53
CA TYR A 4 -16.06 4.54 5.70
C TYR A 4 -15.22 4.65 4.41
N LEU A 5 -15.82 4.44 3.23
CA LEU A 5 -15.07 4.35 1.97
C LEU A 5 -14.54 5.67 1.41
N VAL A 6 -14.97 6.83 1.94
CA VAL A 6 -14.80 8.12 1.26
C VAL A 6 -13.47 8.86 1.50
N PRO A 7 -12.81 8.87 2.67
CA PRO A 7 -11.74 9.85 2.93
C PRO A 7 -10.49 9.67 2.07
N PHE A 8 -10.20 8.46 1.60
CA PHE A 8 -8.96 8.15 0.88
C PHE A 8 -9.14 7.90 -0.63
N SER A 9 -10.37 7.68 -1.09
CA SER A 9 -10.63 7.24 -2.48
C SER A 9 -10.07 8.17 -3.56
N VAL A 10 -10.15 9.48 -3.37
CA VAL A 10 -9.61 10.47 -4.32
C VAL A 10 -8.08 10.43 -4.34
N LEU A 11 -7.43 10.36 -3.17
CA LEU A 11 -5.97 10.28 -3.08
C LEU A 11 -5.43 8.99 -3.68
N GLU A 12 -6.11 7.87 -3.46
CA GLU A 12 -5.78 6.58 -4.07
C GLU A 12 -5.85 6.64 -5.59
N GLN A 13 -6.89 7.26 -6.15
CA GLN A 13 -7.01 7.47 -7.59
C GLN A 13 -5.90 8.37 -8.15
N THR A 14 -5.53 9.43 -7.43
CA THR A 14 -4.40 10.29 -7.82
C THR A 14 -3.08 9.53 -7.83
N ILE A 15 -2.84 8.68 -6.81
CA ILE A 15 -1.64 7.84 -6.70
C ILE A 15 -1.60 6.79 -7.83
N GLN A 16 -2.69 6.06 -8.02
CA GLN A 16 -2.82 5.01 -9.05
C GLN A 16 -2.78 5.60 -10.46
N GLY A 17 -3.25 6.83 -10.65
CA GLY A 17 -3.16 7.54 -11.92
C GLY A 17 -1.78 8.12 -12.22
N GLY A 18 -0.83 8.06 -11.27
CA GLY A 18 0.51 8.65 -11.42
C GLY A 18 0.53 10.17 -11.58
N GLN A 19 -0.57 10.85 -11.23
CA GLN A 19 -0.73 12.30 -11.42
C GLN A 19 0.24 13.12 -10.54
N CYS A 20 0.77 12.51 -9.48
CA CYS A 20 1.69 13.11 -8.53
C CYS A 20 3.10 12.50 -8.59
N ALA A 21 3.50 11.93 -9.74
CA ALA A 21 4.81 11.31 -9.95
C ALA A 21 5.99 12.23 -9.53
N ASP A 22 5.91 13.51 -9.89
CA ASP A 22 6.91 14.54 -9.54
C ASP A 22 6.71 15.15 -8.14
N THR A 23 5.66 14.76 -7.43
CA THR A 23 5.27 15.29 -6.11
C THR A 23 5.12 14.14 -5.10
N PRO A 24 6.23 13.50 -4.67
CA PRO A 24 6.21 12.37 -3.75
C PRO A 24 5.64 12.71 -2.37
N GLN A 25 5.51 14.00 -2.04
CA GLN A 25 4.84 14.46 -0.83
C GLN A 25 3.38 13.99 -0.76
N VAL A 26 2.69 13.81 -1.90
CA VAL A 26 1.31 13.30 -1.93
C VAL A 26 1.23 11.89 -1.39
N LEU A 27 2.18 11.03 -1.79
CA LEU A 27 2.26 9.66 -1.26
C LEU A 27 2.58 9.66 0.23
N THR A 28 3.57 10.46 0.66
CA THR A 28 3.91 10.56 2.09
C THR A 28 2.72 11.05 2.91
N TYR A 29 2.01 12.09 2.45
CA TYR A 29 0.80 12.59 3.10
C TYR A 29 -0.28 11.52 3.23
N TYR A 30 -0.54 10.77 2.14
CA TYR A 30 -1.49 9.67 2.15
C TYR A 30 -1.15 8.60 3.20
N LEU A 31 0.13 8.20 3.28
CA LEU A 31 0.59 7.20 4.24
C LEU A 31 0.49 7.70 5.69
N THR A 32 0.96 8.91 5.98
CA THR A 32 0.85 9.52 7.32
C THR A 32 -0.61 9.64 7.75
N ARG A 33 -1.51 10.10 6.87
CA ARG A 33 -2.94 10.21 7.20
C ARG A 33 -3.60 8.86 7.41
N THR A 34 -3.16 7.83 6.68
CA THR A 34 -3.63 6.47 6.90
C THR A 34 -3.21 5.99 8.29
N GLU A 35 -1.96 6.20 8.70
CA GLU A 35 -1.46 5.82 10.02
C GLU A 35 -2.22 6.53 11.14
N GLU A 36 -2.32 7.86 11.08
CA GLU A 36 -3.10 8.67 12.03
C GLU A 36 -4.57 8.21 12.16
N TYR A 37 -5.15 7.75 11.05
CA TYR A 37 -6.53 7.26 11.04
C TYR A 37 -6.61 5.83 11.61
N ALA A 38 -5.66 4.96 11.26
CA ALA A 38 -5.58 3.58 11.74
C ALA A 38 -5.46 3.51 13.26
N GLU A 39 -4.71 4.41 13.89
CA GLU A 39 -4.56 4.51 15.35
C GLU A 39 -5.90 4.71 16.09
N ARG A 40 -6.92 5.24 15.40
CA ARG A 40 -8.25 5.51 15.96
C ARG A 40 -9.25 4.39 15.70
N LEU A 41 -8.86 3.39 14.92
CA LEU A 41 -9.72 2.28 14.52
C LEU A 41 -9.55 1.07 15.45
N CYS A 42 -10.53 0.17 15.42
CA CYS A 42 -10.32 -1.15 15.99
C CYS A 42 -9.30 -1.95 15.15
N ILE A 43 -8.69 -2.97 15.74
CA ILE A 43 -7.61 -3.76 15.10
C ILE A 43 -8.05 -4.33 13.74
N VAL A 44 -9.28 -4.81 13.63
CA VAL A 44 -9.82 -5.39 12.38
C VAL A 44 -9.92 -4.35 11.27
N ASP A 45 -10.41 -3.15 11.59
CA ASP A 45 -10.55 -2.05 10.63
C ASP A 45 -9.19 -1.45 10.26
N ALA A 46 -8.29 -1.29 11.23
CA ALA A 46 -6.90 -0.85 10.99
C ALA A 46 -6.16 -1.83 10.07
N MET A 47 -6.31 -3.14 10.30
CA MET A 47 -5.73 -4.16 9.43
C MET A 47 -6.30 -4.07 8.01
N SER A 48 -7.62 -3.92 7.88
CA SER A 48 -8.29 -3.79 6.57
C SER A 48 -7.82 -2.54 5.82
N LEU A 49 -7.60 -1.43 6.54
CA LEU A 49 -7.09 -0.19 5.98
C LEU A 49 -5.66 -0.35 5.46
N HIS A 50 -4.74 -0.90 6.26
CA HIS A 50 -3.37 -1.14 5.79
C HIS A 50 -3.32 -2.14 4.63
N GLN A 51 -4.22 -3.14 4.60
CA GLN A 51 -4.34 -4.04 3.45
C GLN A 51 -4.78 -3.30 2.18
N ARG A 52 -5.72 -2.37 2.29
CA ARG A 52 -6.13 -1.49 1.18
C ARG A 52 -4.96 -0.66 0.68
N VAL A 53 -4.23 0.01 1.57
CA VAL A 53 -3.03 0.80 1.21
C VAL A 53 -2.00 -0.06 0.50
N PHE A 54 -1.71 -1.25 1.02
CA PHE A 54 -0.77 -2.18 0.40
C PHE A 54 -1.19 -2.50 -1.04
N ASN A 55 -2.46 -2.83 -1.28
CA ASN A 55 -2.94 -3.15 -2.62
C ASN A 55 -2.86 -1.93 -3.56
N VAL A 56 -3.23 -0.72 -3.09
CA VAL A 56 -3.10 0.52 -3.88
C VAL A 56 -1.66 0.72 -4.35
N LEU A 57 -0.68 0.60 -3.45
CA LEU A 57 0.73 0.75 -3.80
C LEU A 57 1.21 -0.37 -4.74
N LEU A 58 0.85 -1.62 -4.45
CA LEU A 58 1.27 -2.75 -5.26
C LEU A 58 0.70 -2.68 -6.68
N ASP A 59 -0.58 -2.32 -6.82
CA ASP A 59 -1.23 -2.13 -8.12
C ASP A 59 -0.57 -0.98 -8.90
N THR A 60 -0.20 0.11 -8.21
CA THR A 60 0.54 1.24 -8.81
C THR A 60 1.92 0.82 -9.28
N VAL A 61 2.66 0.02 -8.49
CA VAL A 61 3.97 -0.55 -8.88
C VAL A 61 3.84 -1.42 -10.13
N CYS A 62 2.74 -2.17 -10.24
CA CYS A 62 2.50 -3.07 -11.36
C CYS A 62 2.01 -2.40 -12.65
N ASP A 63 1.56 -1.14 -12.61
CA ASP A 63 1.06 -0.45 -13.81
C ASP A 63 2.20 0.12 -14.66
N THR A 64 2.59 -0.63 -15.70
CA THR A 64 3.68 -0.26 -16.61
C THR A 64 3.45 1.03 -17.40
N ARG A 65 2.23 1.58 -17.40
CA ARG A 65 1.91 2.87 -18.03
C ARG A 65 2.39 4.06 -17.19
N LEU A 66 2.67 3.85 -15.90
CA LEU A 66 3.13 4.89 -14.99
C LEU A 66 4.64 5.09 -15.09
N ALA A 67 5.08 6.31 -14.76
CA ALA A 67 6.47 6.70 -14.79
C ALA A 67 7.33 5.76 -13.92
N PRO A 68 8.50 5.27 -14.41
CA PRO A 68 9.33 4.32 -13.67
C PRO A 68 9.72 4.80 -12.27
N HIS A 69 10.07 6.08 -12.12
CA HIS A 69 10.44 6.66 -10.83
C HIS A 69 9.27 6.66 -9.83
N TRP A 70 8.03 6.84 -10.31
CA TRP A 70 6.84 6.79 -9.46
C TRP A 70 6.56 5.37 -8.97
N ARG A 71 6.70 4.38 -9.86
CA ARG A 71 6.62 2.96 -9.49
C ARG A 71 7.68 2.60 -8.46
N GLN A 72 8.92 3.04 -8.66
CA GLN A 72 10.00 2.81 -7.69
C GLN A 72 9.67 3.47 -6.34
N THR A 73 9.18 4.71 -6.35
CA THR A 73 8.79 5.43 -5.13
C THR A 73 7.68 4.70 -4.37
N CYS A 74 6.69 4.14 -5.06
CA CYS A 74 5.64 3.33 -4.44
C CYS A 74 6.18 1.99 -3.92
N LEU A 75 7.10 1.35 -4.64
CA LEU A 75 7.77 0.11 -4.23
C LEU A 75 8.62 0.35 -2.96
N ASP A 76 9.31 1.47 -2.87
CA ASP A 76 10.10 1.87 -1.70
C ASP A 76 9.21 2.17 -0.48
N LYS A 77 7.89 2.30 -0.65
CA LYS A 77 6.95 2.59 0.45
C LYS A 77 5.98 1.46 0.75
N VAL A 78 5.86 0.45 -0.11
CA VAL A 78 4.89 -0.66 0.07
C VAL A 78 5.20 -1.56 1.27
N TYR A 79 6.44 -1.55 1.78
CA TYR A 79 6.77 -2.27 3.00
C TYR A 79 6.15 -1.66 4.26
N LEU A 80 5.83 -0.36 4.25
CA LEU A 80 5.26 0.34 5.41
C LEU A 80 3.91 -0.23 5.82
N PRO A 81 2.87 -0.30 4.95
CA PRO A 81 1.61 -0.94 5.32
C PRO A 81 1.78 -2.41 5.70
N LEU A 82 2.73 -3.12 5.09
CA LEU A 82 3.02 -4.51 5.44
C LEU A 82 3.57 -4.64 6.87
N LEU A 83 4.46 -3.74 7.28
CA LEU A 83 4.99 -3.69 8.65
C LEU A 83 3.89 -3.44 9.67
N HIS A 84 2.97 -2.51 9.40
CA HIS A 84 1.83 -2.24 10.30
C HIS A 84 0.90 -3.46 10.40
N ILE A 85 0.58 -4.13 9.28
CA ILE A 85 -0.22 -5.37 9.31
C ILE A 85 0.44 -6.41 10.19
N LYS A 86 1.77 -6.58 10.11
CA LYS A 86 2.52 -7.54 10.94
C LYS A 86 2.31 -7.31 12.43
N GLN A 87 2.25 -6.06 12.86
CA GLN A 87 2.05 -5.68 14.27
C GLN A 87 0.61 -5.94 14.74
N LEU A 88 -0.35 -6.04 13.82
CA LEU A 88 -1.78 -6.24 14.10
C LEU A 88 -2.21 -7.71 14.03
N ILE A 89 -1.31 -8.66 13.73
CA ILE A 89 -1.62 -10.09 13.64
C ILE A 89 -2.05 -10.62 15.02
N LEU A 90 -3.29 -11.10 15.11
CA LEU A 90 -3.82 -11.73 16.33
C LEU A 90 -4.17 -13.20 16.11
N THR A 91 -4.53 -13.58 14.89
CA THR A 91 -4.97 -14.94 14.57
C THR A 91 -4.05 -15.62 13.55
N TYR A 92 -4.16 -16.95 13.47
CA TYR A 92 -3.49 -17.72 12.42
C TYR A 92 -3.93 -17.28 11.01
N GLN A 93 -5.20 -16.90 10.85
CA GLN A 93 -5.72 -16.43 9.57
C GLN A 93 -5.09 -15.10 9.16
N ASP A 94 -4.85 -14.19 10.11
CA ASP A 94 -4.15 -12.92 9.86
C ASP A 94 -2.71 -13.18 9.44
N ALA A 95 -2.01 -14.08 10.14
CA ALA A 95 -0.65 -14.47 9.80
C ALA A 95 -0.57 -15.07 8.38
N ARG A 96 -1.50 -15.96 8.04
CA ARG A 96 -1.59 -16.55 6.70
C ARG A 96 -1.80 -15.49 5.62
N ASN A 97 -2.68 -14.53 5.87
CA ASN A 97 -2.95 -13.42 4.96
C ASN A 97 -1.71 -12.52 4.79
N TYR A 98 -1.04 -12.19 5.89
CA TYR A 98 0.22 -11.44 5.89
C TYR A 98 1.29 -12.12 5.03
N PHE A 99 1.56 -13.42 5.24
CA PHE A 99 2.57 -14.13 4.47
C PHE A 99 2.23 -14.22 2.99
N LYS A 100 0.94 -14.34 2.64
CA LYS A 100 0.50 -14.27 1.23
C LYS A 100 0.83 -12.91 0.61
N MET A 101 0.63 -11.81 1.33
CA MET A 101 0.94 -10.46 0.86
C MET A 101 2.45 -10.24 0.73
N GLU A 102 3.23 -10.64 1.75
CA GLU A 102 4.69 -10.56 1.74
C GLU A 102 5.27 -11.36 0.56
N HIS A 103 4.77 -12.57 0.33
CA HIS A 103 5.19 -13.39 -0.80
C HIS A 103 4.88 -12.73 -2.15
N ARG A 104 3.67 -12.16 -2.33
CA ARG A 104 3.31 -11.40 -3.54
C ARG A 104 4.29 -10.26 -3.78
N LEU A 105 4.60 -9.48 -2.74
CA LEU A 105 5.55 -8.37 -2.85
C LEU A 105 6.94 -8.88 -3.28
N ARG A 106 7.46 -9.93 -2.64
CA ARG A 106 8.78 -10.49 -2.95
C ARG A 106 8.88 -10.99 -4.39
N MET A 107 7.85 -11.70 -4.86
CA MET A 107 7.82 -12.20 -6.24
C MET A 107 7.83 -11.04 -7.26
N LEU A 108 7.05 -9.99 -6.99
CA LEU A 108 6.96 -8.83 -7.86
C LEU A 108 8.20 -7.95 -7.80
N SER A 109 8.80 -7.74 -6.63
CA SER A 109 10.03 -6.95 -6.49
C SER A 109 11.18 -7.57 -7.28
N HIS A 110 11.30 -8.92 -7.27
CA HIS A 110 12.29 -9.61 -8.10
C HIS A 110 12.06 -9.38 -9.59
N TYR A 111 10.80 -9.41 -10.04
CA TYR A 111 10.47 -9.12 -11.44
C TYR A 111 10.83 -7.69 -11.85
N PHE A 112 10.47 -6.70 -11.02
CA PHE A 112 10.76 -5.29 -11.33
C PHE A 112 12.25 -4.95 -11.26
N MET A 113 12.99 -5.53 -10.32
CA MET A 113 14.45 -5.35 -10.25
C MET A 113 15.19 -6.05 -11.40
N ALA A 114 14.68 -7.18 -11.91
CA ALA A 114 15.26 -7.86 -13.06
C ALA A 114 14.96 -7.18 -14.41
N SER A 115 13.86 -6.40 -14.50
CA SER A 115 13.45 -5.70 -15.73
C SER A 115 14.19 -4.37 -16.01
N VAL A 116 15.18 -4.01 -15.19
CA VAL A 116 15.96 -2.74 -15.29
C VAL A 116 17.29 -2.95 -16.03
N GLU A 117 17.53 -4.12 -16.62
CA GLU A 117 18.71 -4.40 -17.47
C GLU A 117 18.50 -4.01 -18.94
#